data_AF-A0A7H8PPY7-F1
#
_entry.id   AF-A0A7H8PPY7-F1
#
_cell.length_a   1.000
_cell.length_b   1.000
_cell.length_c   1.000
_cell.angle_alpha   90.00
_cell.angle_beta   90.00
_cell.angle_gamma   90.00
#
_symmetry.space_group_name_H-M   'P 1'
#
loop_
_entity.id
_entity.type
_entity.pdbx_description
1 polymer ?
#
loop_
_entity_poly.entity_id
_entity_poly.type
_entity_poly.pdbx_seq_one_letter_code
_entity_poly.pdbx_strand_id
1 'polypeptide(L)'
;MFNFLQEANWWCLLLLLFLAFLLGWLLSRWSLKKKYKSALDQCLKEKETLENTKYKTVNTTFSTTASTDIESDDSIKAIKTRDRQGTPVDIVPAETPKLNFESFGRADASQKDDLKLINGIGPFIEEKLNSIGIYTFDQISRFTSQDIETVTELIQFFPGRIERDNWKKQASKLKDKN
;
A
#
# COMPACT_ATOMS: atom_id res chain seq x y z
N MET A 1 30.20 -41.76 61.07
CA MET A 1 29.10 -41.91 60.08
C MET A 1 28.58 -40.54 59.65
N PHE A 2 29.46 -39.60 59.22
CA PHE A 2 29.04 -38.29 58.70
C PHE A 2 30.24 -37.63 57.99
N ASN A 3 30.70 -38.23 56.88
CA ASN A 3 31.64 -37.60 55.94
C ASN A 3 31.42 -38.20 54.53
N PHE A 4 30.16 -38.35 54.13
CA PHE A 4 29.77 -38.75 52.77
C PHE A 4 28.98 -37.62 52.05
N LEU A 5 28.90 -36.42 52.66
CA LEU A 5 28.07 -35.32 52.18
C LEU A 5 28.86 -34.13 51.61
N GLN A 6 30.16 -34.26 51.37
CA GLN A 6 31.00 -33.15 50.88
C GLN A 6 31.76 -33.46 49.57
N GLU A 7 31.43 -34.54 48.86
CA GLU A 7 31.87 -34.76 47.48
C GLU A 7 30.67 -34.96 46.54
N ALA A 8 29.59 -34.23 46.81
CA ALA A 8 28.46 -34.11 45.89
C ALA A 8 28.87 -33.23 44.71
N ASN A 9 29.53 -33.88 43.75
CA ASN A 9 29.95 -33.44 42.43
C ASN A 9 29.17 -32.24 41.92
N TRP A 10 29.88 -31.12 41.71
CA TRP A 10 29.35 -29.95 40.99
C TRP A 10 28.72 -30.31 39.64
N TRP A 11 29.11 -31.44 39.06
CA TRP A 11 28.47 -32.06 37.90
C TRP A 11 26.99 -32.40 38.12
N CYS A 12 26.57 -32.85 39.31
CA CYS A 12 25.17 -33.09 39.63
C CYS A 12 24.38 -31.78 39.71
N LEU A 13 24.96 -30.73 40.31
CA LEU A 13 24.34 -29.40 40.32
C LEU A 13 24.23 -28.82 38.91
N LEU A 14 25.27 -28.99 38.09
CA LEU A 14 25.29 -28.55 36.70
C LEU A 14 24.25 -29.31 35.85
N LEU A 15 24.12 -30.64 36.05
CA LEU A 15 23.11 -31.46 35.39
C LEU A 15 21.68 -31.01 35.75
N LEU A 16 21.44 -30.70 37.03
CA LEU A 16 20.13 -30.26 37.51
C LEU A 16 19.76 -28.88 36.93
N LEU A 17 20.71 -27.94 36.90
CA LEU A 17 20.53 -26.63 36.28
C LEU A 17 20.29 -26.74 34.76
N PHE A 18 21.00 -27.66 34.10
CA PHE A 18 20.84 -27.91 32.67
C PHE A 18 19.46 -28.51 32.35
N LEU A 19 18.95 -29.44 33.15
CA LEU A 19 17.60 -29.98 32.99
C LEU A 19 16.54 -28.88 33.13
N ALA A 20 16.65 -28.03 34.16
CA ALA A 20 15.73 -26.92 34.39
C ALA A 20 15.75 -25.91 33.21
N PHE A 21 16.94 -25.65 32.66
CA PHE A 21 17.11 -24.81 31.48
C PHE A 21 16.47 -25.42 30.22
N LEU A 22 16.65 -26.72 29.98
CA LEU A 22 16.04 -27.43 28.84
C LEU A 22 14.51 -27.47 28.94
N LEU A 23 13.97 -27.72 30.14
CA LEU A 23 12.55 -27.65 30.42
C LEU A 23 12.00 -26.24 30.13
N GLY A 24 12.65 -25.20 30.65
CA GLY A 24 12.29 -23.81 30.37
C GLY A 24 12.38 -23.43 28.89
N TRP A 25 13.41 -23.90 28.20
CA TRP A 25 13.60 -23.66 26.77
C TRP A 25 12.56 -24.38 25.91
N LEU A 26 12.19 -25.61 26.27
CA LEU A 26 11.16 -26.39 25.57
C LEU A 26 9.77 -25.78 25.77
N LEU A 27 9.43 -25.37 27.00
CA LEU A 27 8.19 -24.65 27.30
C LEU A 27 8.13 -23.29 26.59
N SER A 28 9.23 -22.54 26.56
CA SER A 28 9.33 -21.25 25.85
C SER A 28 9.16 -21.44 24.34
N ARG A 29 9.91 -22.36 23.72
CA ARG A 29 9.83 -22.66 22.28
C ARG A 29 8.43 -23.10 21.85
N TRP A 30 7.73 -23.86 22.69
CA TRP A 30 6.34 -24.29 22.41
C TRP A 30 5.32 -23.18 22.64
N SER A 31 5.50 -22.38 23.70
CA SER A 31 4.61 -21.27 24.08
C SER A 31 4.60 -20.15 23.04
N LEU A 32 5.76 -19.81 22.48
CA LEU A 32 5.84 -18.78 21.44
C LEU A 32 5.14 -19.22 20.14
N LYS A 33 5.32 -20.47 19.68
CA LYS A 33 4.72 -20.96 18.43
C LYS A 33 3.19 -20.89 18.41
N LYS A 34 2.53 -21.08 19.57
CA LYS A 34 1.06 -21.03 19.65
C LYS A 34 0.51 -19.62 19.41
N LYS A 35 1.19 -18.57 19.89
CA LYS A 35 0.72 -17.18 19.76
C LYS A 35 0.79 -16.66 18.33
N TYR A 36 1.85 -16.98 17.59
CA TYR A 36 2.02 -16.50 16.21
C TYR A 36 1.16 -17.26 15.20
N LYS A 37 0.83 -18.53 15.47
CA LYS A 37 0.00 -19.33 14.57
C LYS A 37 -1.43 -18.81 14.48
N SER A 38 -2.03 -18.41 15.61
CA SER A 38 -3.40 -17.88 15.63
C SER A 38 -3.56 -16.56 14.88
N ALA A 39 -2.59 -15.66 14.97
CA ALA A 39 -2.60 -14.39 14.22
C ALA A 39 -2.40 -14.62 12.71
N LEU A 40 -1.55 -15.58 12.34
CA LEU A 40 -1.33 -15.97 10.94
C LEU A 40 -2.59 -16.60 10.32
N ASP A 41 -3.26 -17.50 11.07
CA ASP A 41 -4.49 -18.16 10.62
C ASP A 41 -5.66 -17.18 10.46
N GLN A 42 -5.76 -16.15 11.31
CA GLN A 42 -6.75 -15.07 11.15
C GLN A 42 -6.52 -14.26 9.88
N CYS A 43 -5.27 -13.89 9.60
CA CYS A 43 -4.93 -13.09 8.42
C CYS A 43 -5.15 -13.87 7.11
N LEU A 44 -4.90 -15.18 7.10
CA LEU A 44 -5.17 -16.04 5.92
C LEU A 44 -6.66 -16.20 5.65
N LYS A 45 -7.48 -16.39 6.70
CA LYS A 45 -8.94 -16.44 6.57
C LYS A 45 -9.52 -15.12 6.04
N GLU A 46 -9.02 -13.99 6.53
CA GLU A 46 -9.45 -12.67 6.04
C GLU A 46 -9.14 -12.50 4.54
N LYS A 47 -7.94 -12.91 4.09
CA LYS A 47 -7.58 -12.90 2.67
C LYS A 47 -8.50 -13.79 1.82
N GLU A 48 -8.81 -15.00 2.27
CA GLU A 48 -9.70 -15.92 1.56
C GLU A 48 -11.14 -15.36 1.46
N THR A 49 -11.61 -14.70 2.52
CA THR A 49 -12.91 -13.99 2.49
C THR A 49 -12.89 -12.77 1.57
N LEU A 50 -11.77 -12.06 1.41
CA LEU A 50 -11.73 -10.92 0.50
C LEU A 50 -11.67 -11.36 -0.97
N GLU A 51 -10.97 -12.44 -1.28
CA GLU A 51 -10.93 -12.97 -2.64
C GLU A 51 -12.27 -13.57 -3.09
N ASN A 52 -12.98 -14.28 -2.20
CA ASN A 52 -14.30 -14.84 -2.51
C ASN A 52 -15.39 -13.75 -2.62
N THR A 53 -15.25 -12.64 -1.89
CA THR A 53 -16.18 -11.49 -1.96
C THR A 53 -15.92 -10.64 -3.21
N LYS A 54 -14.65 -10.47 -3.61
CA LYS A 54 -14.25 -9.70 -4.79
C LYS A 54 -14.71 -10.32 -6.11
N TYR A 55 -14.89 -11.64 -6.17
CA TYR A 55 -15.44 -12.32 -7.36
C TYR A 55 -16.98 -12.31 -7.45
N LYS A 56 -17.69 -12.02 -6.35
CA LYS A 56 -19.16 -12.02 -6.27
C LYS A 56 -19.78 -10.62 -6.41
N THR A 57 -18.97 -9.56 -6.51
CA THR A 57 -19.45 -8.17 -6.63
C THR A 57 -18.85 -7.49 -7.86
N VAL A 58 -19.10 -8.05 -9.04
CA VAL A 58 -19.11 -7.33 -10.33
C VAL A 58 -20.23 -7.91 -11.21
N ASN A 59 -21.43 -7.89 -10.67
CA ASN A 59 -22.67 -8.01 -11.41
C ASN A 59 -23.73 -7.16 -10.71
N THR A 60 -24.19 -6.15 -11.46
CA THR A 60 -25.40 -5.33 -11.24
C THR A 60 -25.19 -3.97 -10.55
N THR A 61 -24.68 -3.02 -11.34
CA THR A 61 -25.39 -1.79 -11.76
C THR A 61 -26.74 -1.53 -11.06
N PHE A 62 -26.86 -0.41 -10.34
CA PHE A 62 -28.13 0.20 -9.92
C PHE A 62 -29.13 -0.75 -9.22
N SER A 63 -29.02 -0.93 -7.91
CA SER A 63 -30.18 -1.30 -7.08
C SER A 63 -29.94 -0.83 -5.65
N THR A 64 -30.42 0.39 -5.43
CA THR A 64 -30.85 0.99 -4.17
C THR A 64 -31.46 -0.04 -3.21
N THR A 65 -30.90 -0.08 -1.99
CA THR A 65 -31.48 -0.39 -0.68
C THR A 65 -32.73 -1.28 -0.59
N ALA A 66 -32.66 -2.29 0.29
CA ALA A 66 -33.83 -2.70 1.05
C ALA A 66 -33.44 -3.17 2.45
N SER A 67 -33.56 -2.25 3.40
CA SER A 67 -34.06 -2.54 4.73
C SER A 67 -35.57 -2.83 4.61
N THR A 68 -36.02 -3.89 5.27
CA THR A 68 -37.28 -4.05 6.01
C THR A 68 -38.55 -3.35 5.51
N ASP A 69 -39.50 -4.18 5.05
CA ASP A 69 -40.96 -4.19 5.23
C ASP A 69 -41.76 -2.88 5.23
N ILE A 70 -42.59 -2.64 4.19
CA ILE A 70 -43.95 -2.02 4.26
C ILE A 70 -44.79 -2.49 3.03
N GLU A 71 -45.96 -3.09 3.28
CA GLU A 71 -47.06 -3.29 2.31
C GLU A 71 -47.63 -1.95 1.81
N SER A 72 -47.89 -1.80 0.51
CA SER A 72 -49.17 -1.28 -0.06
C SER A 72 -49.02 -0.66 -1.47
N ASP A 73 -50.04 -0.96 -2.27
CA ASP A 73 -50.57 -0.23 -3.43
C ASP A 73 -49.80 -0.21 -4.77
N ASP A 74 -50.36 -0.95 -5.72
CA ASP A 74 -49.94 -1.11 -7.11
C ASP A 74 -50.36 0.11 -7.96
N SER A 75 -49.79 1.29 -7.69
CA SER A 75 -50.13 2.51 -8.44
C SER A 75 -48.98 3.52 -8.63
N ILE A 76 -47.72 3.08 -8.69
CA ILE A 76 -46.62 3.98 -9.08
C ILE A 76 -46.49 4.04 -10.61
N LYS A 77 -47.24 4.94 -11.25
CA LYS A 77 -46.91 5.38 -12.61
C LYS A 77 -45.66 6.26 -12.57
N ALA A 78 -44.56 5.78 -13.14
CA ALA A 78 -43.35 6.56 -13.34
C ALA A 78 -43.67 7.82 -14.17
N ILE A 79 -43.66 8.98 -13.50
CA ILE A 79 -43.75 10.28 -14.18
C ILE A 79 -42.39 10.53 -14.82
N LYS A 80 -42.37 10.68 -16.14
CA LYS A 80 -41.19 11.08 -16.92
C LYS A 80 -40.62 12.37 -16.33
N THR A 81 -39.52 12.27 -15.58
CA THR A 81 -38.78 13.46 -15.18
C THR A 81 -38.23 14.11 -16.45
N ARG A 82 -38.57 15.39 -16.61
CA ARG A 82 -38.21 16.31 -17.70
C ARG A 82 -36.94 15.88 -18.43
N ASP A 83 -37.05 15.75 -19.76
CA ASP A 83 -35.93 15.51 -20.65
C ASP A 83 -34.81 16.51 -20.32
N ARG A 84 -33.72 16.04 -19.70
CA ARG A 84 -32.48 16.80 -19.65
C ARG A 84 -31.94 16.83 -21.07
N GLN A 85 -32.37 17.81 -21.84
CA GLN A 85 -31.57 18.33 -22.94
C GLN A 85 -30.35 19.00 -22.32
N GLY A 86 -29.39 18.18 -21.87
CA GLY A 86 -28.03 18.63 -21.69
C GLY A 86 -27.47 18.78 -23.08
N THR A 87 -27.32 20.02 -23.54
CA THR A 87 -26.44 20.32 -24.65
C THR A 87 -25.08 19.68 -24.33
N PRO A 88 -24.49 18.86 -25.21
CA PRO A 88 -23.11 18.45 -25.05
C PRO A 88 -22.32 19.75 -24.96
N VAL A 89 -21.76 20.05 -23.79
CA VAL A 89 -20.70 21.04 -23.72
C VAL A 89 -19.60 20.41 -24.56
N ASP A 90 -19.40 20.94 -25.76
CA ASP A 90 -18.28 20.57 -26.60
C ASP A 90 -17.06 20.59 -25.70
N ILE A 91 -16.49 19.41 -25.48
CA ILE A 91 -15.22 19.26 -24.81
C ILE A 91 -14.23 19.87 -25.79
N VAL A 92 -14.05 21.19 -25.66
CA VAL A 92 -12.88 21.88 -26.17
C VAL A 92 -11.71 21.00 -25.76
N PRO A 93 -10.87 20.50 -26.69
CA PRO A 93 -9.72 19.68 -26.33
C PRO A 93 -8.92 20.43 -25.28
N ALA A 94 -9.09 20.03 -24.01
CA ALA A 94 -8.36 20.63 -22.92
C ALA A 94 -6.90 20.37 -23.25
N GLU A 95 -6.15 21.44 -23.50
CA GLU A 95 -4.74 21.34 -23.84
C GLU A 95 -4.07 20.53 -22.72
N THR A 96 -3.59 19.33 -23.04
CA THR A 96 -2.97 18.48 -22.04
C THR A 96 -1.83 19.26 -21.38
N PRO A 97 -1.78 19.34 -20.05
CA PRO A 97 -0.74 20.08 -19.34
C PRO A 97 0.63 19.62 -19.83
N LYS A 98 1.43 20.55 -20.38
CA LYS A 98 2.73 20.23 -20.97
C LYS A 98 3.80 20.24 -19.88
N LEU A 99 4.60 19.17 -19.83
CA LEU A 99 5.75 19.10 -18.94
C LEU A 99 6.85 20.08 -19.34
N ASN A 100 7.38 20.81 -18.35
CA ASN A 100 8.51 21.69 -18.53
C ASN A 100 9.84 20.97 -18.26
N PHE A 101 10.33 20.23 -19.26
CA PHE A 101 11.63 19.54 -19.17
C PHE A 101 12.83 20.49 -19.05
N GLU A 102 12.68 21.80 -19.30
CA GLU A 102 13.76 22.78 -19.10
C GLU A 102 13.99 23.05 -17.60
N SER A 103 12.97 22.90 -16.77
CA SER A 103 13.02 23.10 -15.31
C SER A 103 13.82 21.99 -14.61
N PHE A 104 13.44 20.74 -14.87
CA PHE A 104 13.97 19.57 -14.14
C PHE A 104 14.90 18.68 -14.97
N GLY A 105 15.07 18.96 -16.26
CA GLY A 105 15.98 18.24 -17.16
C GLY A 105 15.33 17.09 -17.93
N ARG A 106 16.06 16.61 -18.94
CA ARG A 106 15.70 15.46 -19.77
C ARG A 106 16.57 14.26 -19.40
N ALA A 107 15.96 13.08 -19.41
CA ALA A 107 16.64 11.81 -19.23
C ALA A 107 16.03 10.80 -20.20
N ASP A 108 16.82 9.82 -20.60
CA ASP A 108 16.37 8.70 -21.42
C ASP A 108 16.10 7.46 -20.57
N ALA A 109 15.33 6.52 -21.12
CA ALA A 109 15.05 5.23 -20.47
C ALA A 109 16.31 4.41 -20.15
N SER A 110 17.44 4.68 -20.81
CA SER A 110 18.74 4.06 -20.52
C SER A 110 19.36 4.51 -19.20
N GLN A 111 18.98 5.68 -18.70
CA GLN A 111 19.46 6.27 -17.45
C GLN A 111 18.48 6.06 -16.29
N LYS A 112 17.50 5.16 -16.46
CA LYS A 112 16.40 4.99 -15.53
C LYS A 112 16.88 4.55 -14.14
N ASP A 113 16.51 5.33 -13.14
CA ASP A 113 16.69 5.02 -11.73
C ASP A 113 15.53 4.17 -11.19
N ASP A 114 15.75 3.49 -10.07
CA ASP A 114 14.68 2.80 -9.34
C ASP A 114 13.86 3.79 -8.50
N LEU A 115 12.89 4.46 -9.14
CA LEU A 115 12.05 5.48 -8.49
C LEU A 115 11.24 4.93 -7.30
N LYS A 116 11.05 3.61 -7.18
CA LYS A 116 10.35 2.97 -6.05
C LYS A 116 11.10 3.12 -4.73
N LEU A 117 12.37 3.53 -4.76
CA LEU A 117 13.12 3.87 -3.55
C LEU A 117 12.58 5.12 -2.84
N ILE A 118 11.78 5.95 -3.54
CA ILE A 118 11.08 7.09 -2.95
C ILE A 118 9.76 6.61 -2.33
N ASN A 119 9.58 6.87 -1.03
CA ASN A 119 8.33 6.54 -0.36
C ASN A 119 7.14 7.25 -1.01
N GLY A 120 6.10 6.48 -1.33
CA GLY A 120 4.91 6.98 -2.05
C GLY A 120 4.93 6.68 -3.55
N ILE A 121 6.07 6.27 -4.12
CA ILE A 121 6.17 5.78 -5.50
C ILE A 121 6.12 4.25 -5.48
N GLY A 122 4.99 3.70 -5.92
CA GLY A 122 4.85 2.26 -6.18
C GLY A 122 5.14 1.91 -7.65
N PRO A 123 5.15 0.61 -8.02
CA PRO A 123 5.40 0.16 -9.40
C PRO A 123 4.50 0.83 -10.44
N PHE A 124 3.22 1.03 -10.10
CA PHE A 124 2.25 1.70 -10.96
C PHE A 124 2.59 3.19 -11.20
N ILE A 125 3.00 3.89 -10.14
CA ILE A 125 3.35 5.31 -10.24
C ILE A 125 4.66 5.49 -10.98
N GLU A 126 5.64 4.62 -10.74
CA GLU A 126 6.88 4.57 -11.50
C GLU A 126 6.59 4.39 -13.01
N GLU A 127 5.72 3.44 -13.38
CA GLU A 127 5.32 3.23 -14.77
C GLU A 127 4.70 4.48 -15.41
N LYS A 128 3.81 5.16 -14.68
CA LYS A 128 3.20 6.42 -15.12
C LYS A 128 4.24 7.52 -15.31
N LEU A 129 5.16 7.71 -14.36
CA LEU A 129 6.24 8.69 -14.46
C LEU A 129 7.15 8.42 -15.68
N ASN A 130 7.51 7.16 -15.89
CA ASN A 130 8.32 6.75 -17.06
C ASN A 130 7.57 6.99 -18.38
N SER A 131 6.25 6.80 -18.40
CA SER A 131 5.44 7.03 -19.60
C SER A 131 5.40 8.50 -20.03
N ILE A 132 5.64 9.41 -19.09
CA ILE A 132 5.69 10.87 -19.35
C ILE A 132 7.13 11.41 -19.39
N GLY A 133 8.15 10.54 -19.42
CA GLY A 133 9.55 10.94 -19.61
C GLY A 133 10.31 11.33 -18.33
N ILE A 134 9.83 10.92 -17.16
CA ILE A 134 10.52 11.08 -15.88
C ILE A 134 11.11 9.73 -15.47
N TYR A 135 12.43 9.64 -15.47
CA TYR A 135 13.16 8.38 -15.26
C TYR A 135 14.14 8.42 -14.08
N THR A 136 14.58 9.61 -13.65
CA THR A 136 15.72 9.76 -12.73
C THR A 136 15.38 10.46 -11.43
N PHE A 137 16.18 10.23 -10.39
CA PHE A 137 16.13 10.96 -9.14
C PHE A 137 16.52 12.44 -9.31
N ASP A 138 17.42 12.77 -10.25
CA ASP A 138 17.80 14.18 -10.47
C ASP A 138 16.60 15.01 -10.93
N GLN A 139 15.81 14.49 -11.89
CA GLN A 139 14.60 15.15 -12.37
C GLN A 139 13.63 15.43 -11.22
N ILE A 140 13.28 14.40 -10.43
CA ILE A 140 12.34 14.56 -9.30
C ILE A 140 12.88 15.51 -8.25
N SER A 141 14.20 15.54 -8.02
CA SER A 141 14.82 16.44 -7.04
C SER A 141 14.65 17.93 -7.40
N ARG A 142 14.48 18.23 -8.70
CA ARG A 142 14.45 19.58 -9.26
C ARG A 142 13.04 20.11 -9.53
N PHE A 143 12.00 19.32 -9.31
CA PHE A 143 10.62 19.76 -9.54
C PHE A 143 10.28 21.07 -8.83
N THR A 144 9.66 22.00 -9.54
CA THR A 144 9.01 23.18 -8.95
C THR A 144 7.60 22.83 -8.49
N SER A 145 6.94 23.72 -7.74
CA SER A 145 5.55 23.50 -7.33
C SER A 145 4.61 23.35 -8.53
N GLN A 146 4.86 24.10 -9.60
CA GLN A 146 4.13 24.03 -10.87
C GLN A 146 4.38 22.69 -11.58
N ASP A 147 5.61 22.20 -11.58
CA ASP A 147 5.93 20.88 -12.15
C ASP A 147 5.21 19.77 -11.37
N ILE A 148 5.13 19.87 -10.04
CA ILE A 148 4.42 18.90 -9.20
C ILE A 148 2.93 18.85 -9.56
N GLU A 149 2.28 19.99 -9.72
CA GLU A 149 0.87 20.08 -10.09
C GLU A 149 0.63 19.48 -11.48
N THR A 150 1.45 19.87 -12.46
CA THR A 150 1.42 19.37 -13.84
C THR A 150 1.61 17.86 -13.88
N VAL A 151 2.62 17.34 -13.18
CA VAL A 151 2.89 15.89 -13.10
C VAL A 151 1.72 15.18 -12.45
N THR A 152 1.20 15.69 -11.32
CA THR A 152 0.06 15.11 -10.60
C THR A 152 -1.16 14.93 -11.51
N GLU A 153 -1.47 15.93 -12.33
CA GLU A 153 -2.57 15.86 -13.30
C GLU A 153 -2.30 14.81 -14.39
N LEU A 154 -1.09 14.81 -14.96
CA LEU A 154 -0.71 13.88 -16.03
C LEU A 154 -0.72 12.42 -15.60
N ILE A 155 -0.25 12.13 -14.38
CA ILE A 155 -0.28 10.77 -13.84
C ILE A 155 -1.61 10.42 -13.15
N GLN A 156 -2.60 11.33 -13.18
CA GLN A 156 -3.91 11.19 -12.53
C GLN A 156 -3.79 10.78 -11.05
N PHE A 157 -2.84 11.39 -10.35
CA PHE A 157 -2.55 11.08 -8.96
C PHE A 157 -3.29 12.03 -8.02
N PHE A 158 -3.41 11.64 -6.75
CA PHE A 158 -4.09 12.49 -5.77
C PHE A 158 -3.27 13.76 -5.51
N PRO A 159 -3.89 14.95 -5.55
CA PRO A 159 -3.21 16.20 -5.28
C PRO A 159 -2.63 16.23 -3.86
N GLY A 160 -1.50 16.92 -3.70
CA GLY A 160 -0.82 17.08 -2.41
C GLY A 160 0.00 15.86 -1.94
N ARG A 161 -0.09 14.71 -2.61
CA ARG A 161 0.65 13.50 -2.19
C ARG A 161 2.14 13.64 -2.41
N ILE A 162 2.56 14.22 -3.53
CA ILE A 162 3.97 14.39 -3.89
C ILE A 162 4.69 15.26 -2.85
N GLU A 163 4.05 16.33 -2.37
CA GLU A 163 4.59 17.19 -1.32
C GLU A 163 4.53 16.53 0.06
N ARG A 164 3.40 15.93 0.44
CA ARG A 164 3.22 15.24 1.74
C ARG A 164 4.23 14.12 1.93
N ASP A 165 4.45 13.34 0.87
CA ASP A 165 5.44 12.25 0.86
C ASP A 165 6.86 12.77 0.57
N ASN A 166 7.06 14.08 0.42
CA ASN A 166 8.38 14.74 0.32
C ASN A 166 9.28 14.16 -0.79
N TRP A 167 8.72 13.87 -1.97
CA TRP A 167 9.45 13.19 -3.06
C TRP A 167 10.75 13.91 -3.43
N LYS A 168 10.73 15.24 -3.59
CA LYS A 168 11.92 16.05 -3.90
C LYS A 168 13.08 15.82 -2.93
N LYS A 169 12.79 15.83 -1.63
CA LYS A 169 13.80 15.67 -0.58
C LYS A 169 14.37 14.25 -0.56
N GLN A 170 13.54 13.24 -0.84
CA GLN A 170 14.00 11.85 -0.94
C GLN A 170 14.85 11.64 -2.19
N ALA A 171 14.39 12.12 -3.35
CA ALA A 171 15.11 12.08 -4.61
C ALA A 171 16.49 12.76 -4.50
N SER A 172 16.55 13.94 -3.86
CA SER A 172 17.82 14.63 -3.63
C SER A 172 18.81 13.80 -2.80
N LYS A 173 18.35 12.99 -1.85
CA LYS A 173 19.24 12.11 -1.07
C LYS A 173 19.69 10.86 -1.83
N LEU A 174 18.89 10.44 -2.81
CA LEU A 174 19.14 9.23 -3.59
C LEU A 174 20.06 9.51 -4.78
N LYS A 175 19.96 10.69 -5.39
CA LYS A 175 20.80 11.07 -6.53
C LYS A 175 22.30 11.13 -6.17
N ASP A 176 22.65 11.50 -4.95
CA ASP A 176 24.05 11.60 -4.51
C ASP A 176 24.67 10.23 -4.21
N LYS A 177 23.85 9.16 -4.17
CA LYS A 177 24.29 7.79 -3.90
C LYS A 177 24.54 6.97 -5.16
N ASN A 178 24.16 7.48 -6.33
CA ASN A 178 24.24 6.80 -7.63
C ASN A 178 25.26 7.52 -8.52
#